data_AF-A0A382TVM8-F1
#
_entry.id   AF-A0A382TVM8-F1
#
_cell.length_a   1.000
_cell.length_b   1.000
_cell.length_c   1.000
_cell.angle_alpha   90.00
_cell.angle_beta   90.00
_cell.angle_gamma   90.00
#
_symmetry.space_group_name_H-M   'P 1'
#
loop_
_entity.id
_entity.type
_entity.pdbx_description
1 polymer ?
#
loop_
_entity_poly.entity_id
_entity_poly.type
_entity_poly.pdbx_seq_one_letter_code
_entity_poly.pdbx_strand_id
1 'polypeptide(L)'
;MDNKANPMESRILVKLDYEKIVWIALLLFAATLRLYDLGARVISHDESLHTYYAWELSQGRGFEHTPLMHGPLQFHAVAFTYFLFGDSDFTSRIPSAMFGIVAVGLLWYFRDIFGRVGALVAAGLITISPMMVYYSRYVRNESLVVVWVLIMLLAIARYFHDRHPKWLYVLAGAMALNHATKEVAFLYDAI
;
A
#
# COMPACT_ATOMS: atom_id res chain seq x y z
N MET A 1 -2.37 -53.70 -23.61
CA MET A 1 -1.36 -53.17 -22.67
C MET A 1 -1.55 -51.67 -22.64
N ASP A 2 -2.25 -51.20 -21.61
CA ASP A 2 -2.61 -49.79 -21.39
C ASP A 2 -1.36 -48.99 -21.00
N ASN A 3 -0.93 -48.07 -21.86
CA ASN A 3 0.15 -47.15 -21.54
C ASN A 3 -0.45 -45.95 -20.78
N LYS A 4 -0.62 -46.11 -19.46
CA LYS A 4 -1.02 -45.03 -18.56
C LYS A 4 0.09 -43.98 -18.52
N ALA A 5 -0.10 -42.89 -19.25
CA ALA A 5 0.73 -41.70 -19.15
C ALA A 5 0.74 -41.19 -17.69
N ASN A 6 1.94 -40.90 -17.21
CA ASN A 6 2.27 -40.60 -15.82
C ASN A 6 1.60 -39.29 -15.34
N PRO A 7 0.83 -39.24 -14.22
CA PRO A 7 0.07 -38.07 -13.79
C PRO A 7 0.91 -36.93 -13.15
N MET A 8 2.22 -36.93 -13.35
CA MET A 8 3.16 -36.08 -12.59
C MET A 8 3.78 -34.96 -13.43
N GLU A 9 3.00 -34.37 -14.35
CA GLU A 9 3.37 -33.06 -14.90
C GLU A 9 3.18 -31.99 -13.82
N SER A 10 4.32 -31.48 -13.34
CA SER A 10 4.42 -30.39 -12.39
C SER A 10 3.55 -29.20 -12.83
N ARG A 11 2.45 -28.95 -12.10
CA ARG A 11 1.66 -27.72 -12.20
C ARG A 11 2.49 -26.56 -11.66
N ILE A 12 3.40 -26.03 -12.47
CA ILE A 12 3.93 -24.69 -12.25
C ILE A 12 2.77 -23.73 -12.56
N LEU A 13 2.03 -23.35 -11.53
CA LEU A 13 0.82 -22.51 -11.59
C LEU A 13 1.11 -21.07 -12.07
N VAL A 14 2.38 -20.67 -12.15
CA VAL A 14 2.80 -19.34 -12.61
C VAL A 14 3.96 -19.48 -13.59
N LYS A 15 3.68 -19.36 -14.90
CA LYS A 15 4.73 -19.18 -15.90
C LYS A 15 5.29 -17.76 -15.78
N LEU A 16 6.56 -17.66 -15.43
CA LEU A 16 7.30 -16.41 -15.38
C LEU A 16 7.55 -15.95 -16.82
N ASP A 17 6.85 -14.91 -17.26
CA ASP A 17 7.09 -14.26 -18.54
C ASP A 17 7.96 -13.01 -18.33
N TYR A 18 8.46 -12.46 -19.43
CA TYR A 18 9.29 -11.25 -19.40
C TYR A 18 8.60 -10.08 -18.71
N GLU A 19 7.28 -9.95 -18.88
CA GLU A 19 6.49 -8.87 -18.29
C GLU A 19 6.50 -8.98 -16.75
N LYS A 20 6.23 -10.15 -16.19
CA LYS A 20 6.31 -10.39 -14.75
C LYS A 20 7.71 -10.14 -14.20
N ILE A 21 8.77 -10.51 -14.93
CA ILE A 21 10.16 -10.22 -14.52
C ILE A 21 10.38 -8.72 -14.40
N VAL A 22 9.92 -7.94 -15.39
CA VAL A 22 10.04 -6.48 -15.36
C VAL A 22 9.29 -5.88 -14.17
N TRP A 23 8.09 -6.37 -13.85
CA TRP A 23 7.34 -5.90 -12.70
C TRP A 23 7.96 -6.29 -11.36
N ILE A 24 8.50 -7.50 -11.24
CA ILE A 24 9.25 -7.92 -10.06
C ILE A 24 10.48 -7.02 -9.88
N ALA A 25 11.24 -6.77 -10.95
CA ALA A 25 12.39 -5.87 -10.90
C ALA A 25 11.99 -4.44 -10.50
N LEU A 26 10.88 -3.92 -11.04
CA LEU A 26 10.35 -2.60 -10.68
C LEU A 26 9.92 -2.54 -9.22
N LEU A 27 9.26 -3.58 -8.69
CA LEU A 27 8.85 -3.64 -7.29
C LEU A 27 10.05 -3.75 -6.35
N LEU A 28 11.06 -4.53 -6.70
CA LEU A 28 12.32 -4.59 -5.95
C LEU A 28 13.04 -3.24 -5.95
N PHE A 29 13.02 -2.52 -7.08
CA PHE A 29 13.57 -1.17 -7.17
C PHE A 29 12.77 -0.18 -6.33
N ALA A 30 11.44 -0.21 -6.40
CA ALA A 30 10.56 0.60 -5.56
C ALA A 30 10.74 0.33 -4.07
N ALA A 31 10.91 -0.94 -3.69
CA ALA A 31 11.20 -1.36 -2.34
C ALA A 31 12.56 -0.86 -1.86
N THR A 32 13.59 -0.97 -2.70
CA THR A 32 14.92 -0.43 -2.40
C THR A 32 14.86 1.06 -2.12
N LEU A 33 14.22 1.86 -2.99
CA LEU A 33 14.11 3.31 -2.79
C LEU A 33 13.36 3.70 -1.51
N ARG A 34 12.44 2.87 -1.03
CA ARG A 34 11.58 3.17 0.13
C ARG A 34 12.09 2.58 1.44
N LEU A 35 12.82 1.46 1.39
CA LEU A 35 13.29 0.76 2.59
C LEU A 35 14.78 0.99 2.86
N TYR A 36 15.59 1.31 1.83
CA TYR A 36 17.01 1.57 2.01
C TYR A 36 17.21 2.78 2.91
N ASP A 37 17.88 2.57 4.04
CA ASP A 37 18.24 3.60 5.02
C ASP A 37 17.03 4.39 5.54
N LEU A 38 15.90 3.69 5.75
CA LEU A 38 14.61 4.30 6.11
C LEU A 38 14.63 5.03 7.47
N GLY A 39 15.50 4.60 8.39
CA GLY A 39 15.66 5.22 9.71
C GLY A 39 16.63 6.41 9.76
N ALA A 40 17.29 6.77 8.65
CA ALA A 40 18.39 7.75 8.67
C ALA A 40 18.00 9.15 9.14
N ARG A 41 16.75 9.56 8.87
CA ARG A 41 16.22 10.86 9.25
C ARG A 41 15.64 10.80 10.65
N VAL A 42 15.99 11.77 11.49
CA VAL A 42 15.33 11.98 12.78
C VAL A 42 13.82 12.17 12.56
N ILE A 43 13.00 11.59 13.44
CA ILE A 43 11.55 11.81 13.51
C ILE A 43 11.26 13.31 13.54
N SER A 44 10.49 13.78 12.56
CA SER A 44 10.08 15.19 12.49
C SER A 44 8.99 15.52 13.50
N HIS A 45 8.69 16.82 13.65
CA HIS A 45 7.56 17.27 14.44
C HIS A 45 6.23 16.61 13.99
N ASP A 46 5.98 16.53 12.67
CA ASP A 46 4.73 15.91 12.16
C ASP A 46 4.67 14.39 12.37
N GLU A 47 5.82 13.71 12.49
CA GLU A 47 5.91 12.26 12.75
C GLU A 47 5.83 11.95 14.26
N SER A 48 6.25 12.90 15.11
CA SER A 48 6.42 12.67 16.56
C SER A 48 5.15 12.22 17.27
N LEU A 49 4.00 12.85 16.98
CA LEU A 49 2.73 12.49 17.60
C LEU A 49 2.24 11.11 17.12
N HIS A 50 2.45 10.80 15.84
CA HIS A 50 2.09 9.50 15.26
C HIS A 50 2.90 8.36 15.88
N THR A 51 4.20 8.59 16.04
CA THR A 51 5.12 7.62 16.63
C THR A 51 4.91 7.47 18.14
N TYR A 52 4.67 8.56 18.86
CA TYR A 52 4.42 8.54 20.30
C TYR A 52 3.16 7.77 20.67
N TYR A 53 2.00 8.10 20.09
CA TYR A 53 0.74 7.42 20.44
C TYR A 53 0.69 5.97 19.94
N ALA A 54 1.32 5.67 18.81
CA ALA A 54 1.51 4.28 18.38
C ALA A 54 2.41 3.50 19.37
N TRP A 55 3.43 4.14 19.92
CA TRP A 55 4.26 3.55 20.96
C TRP A 55 3.45 3.31 22.24
N GLU A 56 2.67 4.27 22.71
CA GLU A 56 1.76 4.06 23.87
C GLU A 56 0.83 2.87 23.70
N LEU A 57 0.21 2.76 22.51
CA LEU A 57 -0.63 1.63 22.15
C LEU A 57 0.14 0.31 22.21
N SER A 58 1.36 0.26 21.63
CA SER A 58 2.21 -0.94 21.64
C SER A 58 2.65 -1.36 23.04
N GLN A 59 2.76 -0.40 23.97
CA GLN A 59 3.12 -0.64 25.37
C GLN A 59 1.92 -1.01 26.25
N GLY A 60 0.72 -1.16 25.68
CA GLY A 60 -0.50 -1.51 26.42
C GLY A 60 -1.08 -0.37 27.26
N ARG A 61 -0.64 0.88 27.07
CA ARG A 61 -1.25 2.06 27.73
C ARG A 61 -2.55 2.51 27.06
N GLY A 62 -2.87 1.93 25.91
CA GLY A 62 -4.05 2.25 25.13
C GLY A 62 -3.81 3.36 24.11
N PHE A 63 -4.85 3.63 23.32
CA PHE A 63 -4.90 4.72 22.35
C PHE A 63 -6.30 5.33 22.39
N GLU A 64 -6.35 6.64 22.59
CA GLU A 64 -7.60 7.40 22.51
C GLU A 64 -7.49 8.37 21.35
N HIS A 65 -8.36 8.19 20.35
CA HIS A 65 -8.39 9.09 19.21
C HIS A 65 -8.94 10.46 19.63
N THR A 66 -8.24 11.52 19.20
CA THR A 66 -8.71 12.89 19.37
C THR A 66 -8.87 13.56 18.00
N PRO A 67 -9.84 14.47 17.81
CA PRO A 67 -10.04 15.18 16.55
C PRO A 67 -8.88 16.11 16.13
N LEU A 68 -7.90 16.32 17.03
CA LEU A 68 -6.66 17.05 16.73
C LEU A 68 -5.70 16.22 15.86
N MET A 69 -5.94 14.91 15.74
CA MET A 69 -5.18 13.98 14.92
C MET A 69 -6.00 13.53 13.72
N HIS A 70 -5.31 13.04 12.68
CA HIS A 70 -5.96 12.30 11.59
C HIS A 70 -6.50 10.95 12.07
N GLY A 71 -7.16 10.22 11.17
CA GLY A 71 -7.74 8.90 11.43
C GLY A 71 -6.81 7.88 12.11
N PRO A 72 -7.40 6.92 12.86
CA PRO A 72 -6.69 6.02 13.77
C PRO A 72 -5.84 4.94 13.08
N LEU A 73 -6.05 4.67 11.78
CA LEU A 73 -5.50 3.49 11.11
C LEU A 73 -3.98 3.46 11.14
N GLN A 74 -3.32 4.60 10.91
CA GLN A 74 -1.86 4.67 10.91
C GLN A 74 -1.28 4.35 12.29
N PHE A 75 -1.87 4.85 13.37
CA PHE A 75 -1.39 4.58 14.73
C PHE A 75 -1.38 3.08 15.03
N HIS A 76 -2.43 2.36 14.62
CA HIS A 76 -2.52 0.92 14.79
C HIS A 76 -1.51 0.17 13.91
N ALA A 77 -1.31 0.61 12.67
CA ALA A 77 -0.32 0.02 11.78
C ALA A 77 1.11 0.17 12.31
N VAL A 78 1.45 1.34 12.86
CA VAL A 78 2.76 1.60 13.49
C VAL A 78 2.91 0.85 14.81
N ALA A 79 1.87 0.80 15.65
CA ALA A 79 1.90 0.03 16.88
C ALA A 79 2.13 -1.47 16.61
N PHE A 80 1.54 -1.98 15.54
CA PHE A 80 1.77 -3.35 15.09
C PHE A 80 3.21 -3.59 14.63
N THR A 81 3.84 -2.66 13.93
CA THR A 81 5.27 -2.81 13.56
C THR A 81 6.18 -2.73 14.78
N TYR A 82 5.87 -1.89 15.76
CA TYR A 82 6.57 -1.87 17.04
C TYR A 82 6.43 -3.18 17.81
N PHE A 83 5.22 -3.75 17.85
CA PHE A 83 5.00 -5.05 18.49
C PHE A 83 5.84 -6.17 17.86
N LEU A 84 5.99 -6.17 16.54
CA LEU A 84 6.73 -7.21 15.82
C LEU A 84 8.25 -7.04 15.86
N PHE A 85 8.75 -5.80 15.78
CA PHE A 85 10.16 -5.51 15.49
C PHE A 85 10.84 -4.58 16.51
N GLY A 86 10.12 -4.09 17.52
CA GLY A 86 10.56 -3.05 18.44
C GLY A 86 10.37 -1.64 17.90
N ASP A 87 10.39 -0.65 18.79
CA ASP A 87 10.30 0.76 18.46
C ASP A 87 11.64 1.36 18.01
N SER A 88 11.65 1.99 16.84
CA SER A 88 12.79 2.69 16.25
C SER A 88 12.32 3.56 15.08
N ASP A 89 13.09 4.59 14.70
CA ASP A 89 12.80 5.44 13.53
C ASP A 89 12.57 4.62 12.25
N PHE A 90 13.27 3.50 12.09
CA PHE A 90 13.08 2.58 10.97
C PHE A 90 11.72 1.90 11.04
N THR A 91 11.39 1.24 12.16
CA THR A 91 10.16 0.47 12.32
C THR A 91 8.91 1.34 12.31
N SER A 92 9.02 2.61 12.72
CA SER A 92 7.96 3.61 12.63
C SER A 92 7.50 3.86 11.20
N ARG A 93 8.42 3.80 10.23
CA ARG A 93 8.18 4.16 8.82
C ARG A 93 7.86 2.96 7.93
N ILE A 94 8.03 1.74 8.43
CA ILE A 94 7.70 0.50 7.69
C ILE A 94 6.28 0.54 7.10
N PRO A 95 5.22 0.93 7.85
CA PRO A 95 3.87 0.97 7.29
C PRO A 95 3.79 1.89 6.07
N SER A 96 4.24 3.15 6.18
CA SER A 96 4.23 4.10 5.07
C SER A 96 5.01 3.59 3.86
N ALA A 97 6.18 2.97 4.08
CA ALA A 97 7.02 2.45 3.00
C ALA A 97 6.33 1.28 2.28
N MET A 98 5.72 0.38 3.05
CA MET A 98 4.98 -0.76 2.50
C MET A 98 3.77 -0.32 1.69
N PHE A 99 2.99 0.64 2.18
CA PHE A 99 1.88 1.21 1.41
C PHE A 99 2.36 1.90 0.13
N GLY A 100 3.49 2.60 0.16
CA GLY A 100 4.11 3.16 -1.04
C GLY A 100 4.51 2.10 -2.09
N ILE A 101 4.99 0.93 -1.65
CA ILE A 101 5.34 -0.18 -2.54
C ILE A 101 4.08 -0.86 -3.09
N VAL A 102 3.06 -1.05 -2.24
CA VAL A 102 1.75 -1.57 -2.65
C VAL A 102 1.11 -0.67 -3.70
N ALA A 103 1.21 0.66 -3.57
CA ALA A 103 0.71 1.59 -4.56
C ALA A 103 1.34 1.36 -5.95
N VAL A 104 2.66 1.12 -6.01
CA VAL A 104 3.34 0.75 -7.27
C VAL A 104 2.81 -0.58 -7.80
N GLY A 105 2.68 -1.59 -6.94
CA GLY A 105 2.19 -2.92 -7.33
C GLY A 105 0.74 -2.93 -7.82
N LEU A 106 -0.12 -2.08 -7.25
CA LEU A 106 -1.52 -1.97 -7.66
C LEU A 106 -1.68 -1.55 -9.12
N LEU A 107 -0.72 -0.79 -9.67
CA LEU A 107 -0.76 -0.38 -11.07
C LEU A 107 -0.69 -1.55 -12.06
N TRP A 108 -0.25 -2.74 -11.64
CA TRP A 108 -0.37 -3.96 -12.46
C TRP A 108 -1.83 -4.26 -12.85
N TYR A 109 -2.79 -3.95 -11.97
CA TYR A 109 -4.22 -4.20 -12.22
C TYR A 109 -4.88 -3.15 -13.11
N PHE A 110 -4.18 -2.05 -13.40
CA PHE A 110 -4.61 -0.99 -14.32
C PHE A 110 -4.20 -1.26 -15.78
N ARG A 111 -3.55 -2.39 -16.07
CA ARG A 111 -3.17 -2.79 -17.44
C ARG A 111 -4.36 -2.92 -18.39
N ASP A 112 -5.54 -3.25 -17.88
CA ASP A 112 -6.77 -3.33 -18.70
C ASP A 112 -7.33 -1.94 -19.05
N ILE A 113 -6.90 -0.90 -18.33
CA ILE A 113 -7.36 0.49 -18.49
C ILE A 113 -6.35 1.29 -19.34
N PHE A 114 -5.06 1.22 -18.99
CA PHE A 114 -4.00 2.00 -19.65
C PHE A 114 -3.18 1.21 -20.68
N GLY A 115 -3.48 -0.08 -20.85
CA GLY A 115 -2.62 -1.01 -21.56
C GLY A 115 -1.37 -1.40 -20.75
N ARG A 116 -0.67 -2.44 -21.21
CA ARG A 116 0.54 -2.97 -20.51
C ARG A 116 1.64 -1.92 -20.36
N VAL A 117 1.93 -1.19 -21.43
CA VAL A 117 2.96 -0.15 -21.45
C VAL A 117 2.54 1.04 -20.59
N GLY A 118 1.29 1.51 -20.70
CA GLY A 118 0.80 2.65 -19.91
C GLY A 118 0.85 2.39 -18.41
N ALA A 119 0.45 1.18 -17.97
CA ALA A 119 0.52 0.81 -16.56
C ALA A 119 1.96 0.71 -16.06
N LEU A 120 2.88 0.17 -16.88
CA LEU A 120 4.30 0.10 -16.53
C LEU A 120 4.94 1.49 -16.45
N VAL A 121 4.61 2.40 -17.38
CA VAL A 121 5.09 3.79 -17.35
C VAL A 121 4.56 4.50 -16.10
N ALA A 122 3.27 4.37 -15.79
CA ALA A 122 2.69 4.95 -14.57
C ALA A 122 3.38 4.41 -13.31
N ALA A 123 3.65 3.10 -13.25
CA ALA A 123 4.35 2.48 -12.12
C ALA A 123 5.80 2.96 -12.02
N GLY A 124 6.50 3.11 -13.15
CA GLY A 124 7.82 3.72 -13.21
C GLY A 124 7.82 5.15 -12.67
N LEU A 125 6.88 5.99 -13.10
CA LEU A 125 6.74 7.38 -12.66
C LEU A 125 6.47 7.48 -11.15
N ILE A 126 5.56 6.66 -10.59
CA ILE A 126 5.32 6.62 -9.13
C ILE A 126 6.55 6.09 -8.37
N THR A 127 7.29 5.15 -8.97
CA THR A 127 8.47 4.56 -8.35
C THR A 127 9.57 5.60 -8.13
N ILE A 128 9.83 6.45 -9.15
CA ILE A 128 10.93 7.44 -9.13
C ILE A 128 10.50 8.85 -8.73
N SER A 129 9.18 9.12 -8.61
CA SER A 129 8.67 10.43 -8.24
C SER A 129 9.21 10.86 -6.87
N PRO A 130 9.92 12.01 -6.77
CA PRO A 130 10.50 12.47 -5.51
C PRO A 130 9.45 12.63 -4.41
N MET A 131 8.27 13.15 -4.76
CA MET A 131 7.16 13.32 -3.84
C MET A 131 6.65 11.97 -3.33
N MET A 132 6.44 11.00 -4.22
CA MET A 132 5.95 9.67 -3.83
C MET A 132 6.96 8.92 -2.96
N VAL A 133 8.26 9.01 -3.26
CA VAL A 133 9.31 8.41 -2.44
C VAL A 133 9.41 9.12 -1.08
N TYR A 134 9.34 10.44 -1.04
CA TYR A 134 9.40 11.21 0.21
C TYR A 134 8.25 10.85 1.16
N TYR A 135 7.00 10.93 0.70
CA TYR A 135 5.83 10.68 1.56
C TYR A 135 5.63 9.20 1.91
N SER A 136 6.20 8.27 1.13
CA SER A 136 6.25 6.86 1.52
C SER A 136 7.35 6.53 2.50
N ARG A 137 8.24 7.47 2.80
CA ARG A 137 9.26 7.32 3.85
C ARG A 137 8.99 8.20 5.06
N TYR A 138 7.75 8.68 5.21
CA TYR A 138 7.34 9.61 6.25
C TYR A 138 6.17 9.00 7.03
N VAL A 139 6.18 9.05 8.36
CA VAL A 139 5.11 8.50 9.23
C VAL A 139 3.86 9.39 9.17
N ARG A 140 3.25 9.44 8.00
CA ARG A 140 2.07 10.24 7.69
C ARG A 140 1.17 9.52 6.69
N ASN A 141 -0.10 9.92 6.72
CA ASN A 141 -1.20 9.17 6.13
C ASN A 141 -1.21 9.14 4.60
N GLU A 142 -0.38 9.94 3.92
CA GLU A 142 -0.46 10.13 2.46
C GLU A 142 -0.30 8.82 1.69
N SER A 143 0.60 7.93 2.12
CA SER A 143 0.82 6.66 1.41
C SER A 143 -0.35 5.70 1.52
N LEU A 144 -1.04 5.69 2.67
CA LEU A 144 -2.24 4.91 2.88
C LEU A 144 -3.37 5.43 1.99
N VAL A 145 -3.58 6.76 1.99
CA VAL A 145 -4.57 7.42 1.12
C VAL A 145 -4.35 7.06 -0.35
N VAL A 146 -3.11 7.10 -0.85
CA VAL A 146 -2.80 6.75 -2.26
C VAL A 146 -3.25 5.32 -2.58
N VAL A 147 -2.99 4.36 -1.70
CA VAL A 147 -3.42 2.96 -1.89
C VAL A 147 -4.94 2.86 -1.92
N TRP A 148 -5.64 3.50 -0.97
CA TRP A 148 -7.10 3.46 -0.93
C TRP A 148 -7.71 4.08 -2.19
N VAL A 149 -7.18 5.21 -2.65
CA VAL A 149 -7.63 5.84 -3.91
C VAL A 149 -7.41 4.95 -5.12
N LEU A 150 -6.25 4.30 -5.23
CA LEU A 150 -6.01 3.35 -6.32
C LEU A 150 -6.98 2.15 -6.26
N ILE A 151 -7.29 1.64 -5.07
CA ILE A 151 -8.27 0.55 -4.91
C ILE A 151 -9.67 1.04 -5.28
N MET A 152 -10.08 2.25 -4.88
CA MET A 152 -11.37 2.84 -5.25
C MET A 152 -11.49 2.98 -6.77
N LEU A 153 -10.48 3.56 -7.43
CA LEU A 153 -10.45 3.69 -8.90
C LEU A 153 -10.52 2.34 -9.60
N LEU A 154 -9.77 1.35 -9.11
CA LEU A 154 -9.79 -0.01 -9.66
C LEU A 154 -11.17 -0.66 -9.48
N ALA A 155 -11.78 -0.53 -8.30
CA ALA A 155 -13.09 -1.09 -8.00
C ALA A 155 -14.18 -0.46 -8.89
N ILE A 156 -14.16 0.86 -9.06
CA ILE A 156 -15.08 1.59 -9.95
C ILE A 156 -14.92 1.10 -11.39
N ALA A 157 -13.70 1.10 -11.93
CA ALA A 157 -13.44 0.67 -13.29
C ALA A 157 -13.88 -0.79 -13.54
N ARG A 158 -13.60 -1.69 -12.59
CA ARG A 158 -14.00 -3.09 -12.67
C ARG A 158 -15.51 -3.29 -12.54
N TYR A 159 -16.18 -2.49 -11.70
CA TYR A 159 -17.63 -2.52 -11.60
C TYR A 159 -18.29 -2.10 -12.92
N PHE A 160 -17.78 -1.07 -13.59
CA PHE A 160 -18.31 -0.66 -14.89
C PHE A 160 -18.14 -1.71 -15.98
N HIS A 161 -17.03 -2.46 -15.96
CA HIS A 161 -16.75 -3.52 -16.91
C HIS A 161 -17.56 -4.80 -16.63
N ASP A 162 -17.52 -5.31 -15.40
CA ASP A 162 -18.07 -6.63 -15.06
C ASP A 162 -19.51 -6.58 -14.49
N ARG A 163 -19.96 -5.41 -14.00
CA ARG A 163 -21.20 -5.19 -13.24
C ARG A 163 -21.40 -6.11 -12.02
N HIS A 164 -20.31 -6.72 -11.53
CA HIS A 164 -20.37 -7.66 -10.43
C HIS A 164 -20.39 -6.92 -9.07
N PRO A 165 -21.32 -7.22 -8.15
CA PRO A 165 -21.51 -6.47 -6.90
C PRO A 165 -20.30 -6.52 -5.95
N LYS A 166 -19.44 -7.56 -6.06
CA LYS A 166 -18.17 -7.64 -5.31
C LYS A 166 -17.35 -6.34 -5.33
N TRP A 167 -17.35 -5.64 -6.47
CA TRP A 167 -16.58 -4.42 -6.64
C TRP A 167 -17.16 -3.24 -5.84
N LEU A 168 -18.47 -3.24 -5.58
CA LEU A 168 -19.09 -2.27 -4.68
C LEU A 168 -18.67 -2.50 -3.22
N TYR A 169 -18.53 -3.76 -2.79
CA TYR A 169 -18.01 -4.07 -1.45
C TYR A 169 -16.53 -3.68 -1.30
N VAL A 170 -15.72 -3.89 -2.34
CA VAL A 170 -14.32 -3.42 -2.37
C VAL A 170 -14.26 -1.90 -2.29
N LEU A 171 -15.10 -1.20 -3.05
CA LEU A 171 -15.21 0.26 -3.02
C LEU A 171 -15.60 0.75 -1.62
N ALA A 172 -16.67 0.22 -1.04
CA ALA A 172 -17.13 0.59 0.29
C ALA A 172 -16.06 0.33 1.37
N GLY A 173 -15.36 -0.81 1.28
CA GLY A 173 -14.26 -1.13 2.19
C GLY A 173 -13.09 -0.14 2.05
N ALA A 174 -12.70 0.20 0.82
CA ALA A 174 -11.65 1.18 0.58
C ALA A 174 -12.03 2.59 1.07
N MET A 175 -13.28 3.02 0.86
CA MET A 175 -13.79 4.27 1.41
C MET A 175 -13.75 4.28 2.94
N ALA A 176 -14.25 3.23 3.59
CA ALA A 176 -14.25 3.12 5.05
C ALA A 176 -12.82 3.16 5.63
N LEU A 177 -11.87 2.49 4.99
CA LEU A 177 -10.45 2.54 5.38
C LEU A 177 -9.83 3.92 5.13
N ASN A 178 -10.23 4.62 4.08
CA ASN A 178 -9.77 5.98 3.79
C ASN A 178 -10.28 6.98 4.85
N HIS A 179 -11.55 6.85 5.26
CA HIS A 179 -12.11 7.59 6.40
C HIS A 179 -11.36 7.32 7.71
N ALA A 180 -11.00 6.06 7.95
CA ALA A 180 -10.16 5.70 9.10
C ALA A 180 -8.70 6.20 8.99
N THR A 181 -8.30 6.75 7.84
CA THR A 181 -6.93 7.20 7.55
C THR A 181 -6.80 8.73 7.65
N LYS A 182 -7.64 9.49 6.94
CA LYS A 182 -7.48 10.95 6.84
C LYS A 182 -8.76 11.63 6.34
N GLU A 183 -9.01 12.84 6.83
CA GLU A 183 -10.23 13.61 6.48
C GLU A 183 -10.30 14.05 5.02
N VAL A 184 -9.22 13.87 4.25
CA VAL A 184 -9.26 14.06 2.79
C VAL A 184 -10.19 13.01 2.13
N ALA A 185 -10.59 11.95 2.85
CA ALA A 185 -11.60 10.99 2.41
C ALA A 185 -12.87 11.65 1.86
N PHE A 186 -13.37 12.72 2.49
CA PHE A 186 -14.57 13.44 2.01
C PHE A 186 -14.42 13.99 0.59
N LEU A 187 -13.21 14.38 0.18
CA LEU A 187 -12.96 14.85 -1.18
C LEU A 187 -13.07 13.71 -2.20
N TYR A 188 -12.61 12.51 -1.84
CA TYR A 188 -12.65 11.35 -2.72
C TYR A 188 -14.04 10.74 -2.84
N ASP A 189 -14.87 10.87 -1.80
CA ASP A 189 -16.26 10.41 -1.84
C ASP A 189 -17.15 11.30 -2.73
N ALA A 190 -16.78 12.56 -2.91
CA ALA A 190 -17.57 13.55 -3.65
C ALA A 190 -17.40 13.44 -5.18
N ILE A 191 -16.44 12.63 -5.66
CA ILE A 191 -16.08 12.47 -7.07
C ILE A 191 -16.61 11.13 -7.58
#